data_AF-A0A1F8PYP0-F1
#
_entry.id   AF-A0A1F8PYP0-F1
#
_cell.length_a   1.000
_cell.length_b   1.000
_cell.length_c   1.000
_cell.angle_alpha   90.00
_cell.angle_beta   90.00
_cell.angle_gamma   90.00
#
_symmetry.space_group_name_H-M   'P 1'
#
loop_
_entity.id
_entity.type
_entity.pdbx_description
1 polymer ?
#
loop_
_entity_poly.entity_id
_entity_poly.type
_entity_poly.pdbx_seq_one_letter_code
_entity_poly.pdbx_strand_id
1 'polypeptide(L)'
;MSIRSIRAGARTGVFGEWLTNYLQGITKYQDYIVYYDHGDPTAHSNVVAIKGLYGEEVSRINQLAQVDILVAKPNQEILTIAEVEEAPSSPKKILGDTFALLMCNRFSVQLLGKHLYFRITPETRLIIAGTIVKRGSKPEQLEKVIFPRMKSFTVPNDTFNPKNVSFIFKGTVGETITELEETFITWFH
;
A
#
# COMPACT_ATOMS: atom_id res chain seq x y z
N MET A 1 -12.55 -29.73 -15.51
CA MET A 1 -11.75 -29.00 -14.50
C MET A 1 -12.34 -27.62 -14.35
N SER A 2 -12.95 -27.32 -13.19
CA SER A 2 -13.46 -25.99 -12.89
C SER A 2 -12.28 -25.05 -12.68
N ILE A 3 -12.17 -24.00 -13.50
CA ILE A 3 -11.26 -22.90 -13.27
C ILE A 3 -11.78 -22.21 -12.01
N ARG A 4 -11.25 -22.60 -10.84
CA ARG A 4 -11.46 -21.84 -9.61
C ARG A 4 -10.94 -20.43 -9.90
N SER A 5 -11.84 -19.46 -9.98
CA SER A 5 -11.48 -18.05 -10.08
C SER A 5 -10.51 -17.74 -8.94
N ILE A 6 -9.31 -17.25 -9.26
CA ILE A 6 -8.40 -16.73 -8.25
C ILE A 6 -9.17 -15.66 -7.47
N ARG A 7 -9.28 -15.82 -6.14
CA ARG A 7 -9.99 -14.88 -5.27
C ARG A 7 -9.30 -13.52 -5.39
N ALA A 8 -10.08 -12.43 -5.49
CA ALA A 8 -9.52 -11.08 -5.45
C ALA A 8 -8.66 -10.90 -4.20
N GLY A 9 -7.47 -10.32 -4.35
CA GLY A 9 -6.51 -10.09 -3.27
C GLY A 9 -5.57 -11.26 -2.99
N ALA A 10 -5.72 -12.40 -3.67
CA ALA A 10 -4.89 -13.58 -3.40
C ALA A 10 -3.41 -13.35 -3.68
N ARG A 11 -3.05 -12.54 -4.70
CA ARG A 11 -1.64 -12.25 -4.99
C ARG A 11 -1.06 -11.24 -4.03
N THR A 12 -1.88 -10.28 -3.62
CA THR A 12 -1.54 -9.28 -2.61
C THR A 12 -1.25 -9.95 -1.26
N GLY A 13 -2.01 -10.97 -0.89
CA GLY A 13 -1.73 -11.76 0.31
C GLY A 13 -0.43 -12.56 0.24
N VAL A 14 -0.16 -13.22 -0.89
CA VAL A 14 1.13 -13.90 -1.13
C VAL A 14 2.29 -12.91 -1.06
N PHE A 15 2.13 -11.73 -1.62
CA PHE A 15 3.15 -10.68 -1.57
C PHE A 15 3.35 -10.13 -0.15
N GLY A 16 2.30 -9.95 0.65
CA GLY A 16 2.40 -9.56 2.06
C GLY A 16 3.16 -10.58 2.91
N GLU A 17 2.91 -11.87 2.69
CA GLU A 17 3.65 -12.97 3.32
C GLU A 17 5.12 -12.98 2.88
N TRP A 18 5.39 -12.88 1.57
CA TRP A 18 6.75 -12.79 1.04
C TRP A 18 7.51 -11.62 1.66
N LEU A 19 6.89 -10.44 1.73
CA LEU A 19 7.52 -9.23 2.27
C LEU A 19 7.83 -9.38 3.76
N THR A 20 6.94 -10.04 4.51
CA THR A 20 7.17 -10.39 5.92
C THR A 20 8.43 -11.23 6.06
N ASN A 21 8.52 -12.33 5.30
CA ASN A 21 9.64 -13.26 5.36
C ASN A 21 10.95 -12.59 4.89
N TYR A 22 10.88 -11.78 3.84
CA TYR A 22 12.02 -11.06 3.28
C TYR A 22 12.64 -10.09 4.30
N LEU A 23 11.82 -9.25 4.94
CA LEU A 23 12.31 -8.29 5.94
C LEU A 23 12.85 -8.99 7.20
N GLN A 24 12.21 -10.07 7.64
CA GLN A 24 12.69 -10.88 8.77
C GLN A 24 14.03 -11.57 8.49
N GLY A 25 14.32 -11.88 7.23
CA GLY A 25 15.62 -12.39 6.79
C GLY A 25 16.77 -11.38 6.85
N ILE A 26 16.47 -10.09 7.03
CA ILE A 26 17.47 -9.01 7.08
C ILE A 26 17.61 -8.51 8.52
N THR A 27 18.78 -8.69 9.14
CA THR A 27 19.02 -8.35 10.56
C THR A 27 18.59 -6.92 10.93
N LYS A 28 18.76 -5.95 10.02
CA LYS A 28 18.36 -4.56 10.24
C LYS A 28 16.84 -4.36 10.39
N TYR A 29 16.03 -5.22 9.79
CA TYR A 29 14.57 -5.10 9.73
C TYR A 29 13.84 -6.25 10.43
N GLN A 30 14.54 -7.09 11.19
CA GLN A 30 13.97 -8.26 11.87
C GLN A 30 12.80 -7.92 12.82
N ASP A 31 12.83 -6.73 13.42
CA ASP A 31 11.80 -6.25 14.37
C ASP A 31 10.67 -5.45 13.68
N TYR A 32 10.71 -5.33 12.35
CA TYR A 32 9.69 -4.63 11.59
C TYR A 32 8.50 -5.55 11.36
N ILE A 33 7.29 -4.99 11.40
CA ILE A 33 6.05 -5.75 11.22
C ILE A 33 5.41 -5.34 9.91
N VAL A 34 5.06 -6.31 9.09
CA VAL A 34 4.27 -6.12 7.88
C VAL A 34 2.84 -6.50 8.21
N TYR A 35 1.91 -5.56 8.16
CA TYR A 35 0.48 -5.85 8.18
C TYR A 35 -0.03 -5.88 6.75
N TYR A 36 -0.98 -6.76 6.47
CA TYR A 36 -1.63 -6.83 5.16
C TYR A 36 -3.06 -7.36 5.27
N ASP A 37 -3.98 -6.93 4.40
CA ASP A 37 -5.42 -7.15 4.59
C ASP A 37 -5.96 -8.45 3.94
N HIS A 38 -5.16 -9.05 3.05
CA HIS A 38 -5.49 -10.25 2.31
C HIS A 38 -4.63 -11.45 2.75
N GLY A 39 -5.23 -12.56 3.16
CA GLY A 39 -4.48 -13.74 3.58
C GLY A 39 -5.30 -14.68 4.46
N ASP A 40 -4.63 -15.62 5.11
CA ASP A 40 -5.24 -16.47 6.15
C ASP A 40 -4.94 -15.90 7.55
N PRO A 41 -5.91 -15.23 8.20
CA PRO A 41 -5.72 -14.68 9.53
C PRO A 41 -5.58 -15.75 10.63
N THR A 42 -5.86 -17.03 10.32
CA THR A 42 -5.63 -18.14 11.25
C THR A 42 -4.19 -18.62 11.22
N ALA A 43 -3.50 -18.42 10.10
CA ALA A 43 -2.09 -18.76 9.94
C ALA A 43 -1.17 -17.59 10.33
N HIS A 44 -1.60 -16.35 10.08
CA HIS A 44 -0.77 -15.16 10.22
C HIS A 44 -1.53 -14.06 10.98
N SER A 45 -1.08 -13.72 12.19
CA SER A 45 -1.72 -12.72 13.06
C SER A 45 -1.62 -11.27 12.56
N ASN A 46 -0.75 -11.04 11.58
CA ASN A 46 -0.56 -9.77 10.89
C ASN A 46 -1.45 -9.61 9.64
N VAL A 47 -2.30 -10.59 9.32
CA VAL A 47 -3.37 -10.45 8.33
C VAL A 47 -4.55 -9.70 8.96
N VAL A 48 -4.65 -8.40 8.71
CA VAL A 48 -5.62 -7.51 9.33
C VAL A 48 -5.99 -6.34 8.42
N ALA A 49 -7.22 -5.86 8.52
CA ALA A 49 -7.63 -4.65 7.81
C ALA A 49 -6.84 -3.44 8.31
N ILE A 50 -6.27 -2.68 7.38
CA ILE A 50 -5.51 -1.47 7.66
C ILE A 50 -6.35 -0.26 7.26
N LYS A 51 -6.58 0.66 8.20
CA LYS A 51 -7.44 1.84 8.00
C LYS A 51 -6.59 3.09 7.99
N GLY A 52 -6.60 3.81 6.87
CA GLY A 52 -6.05 5.16 6.77
C GLY A 52 -7.07 6.20 7.23
N LEU A 53 -6.64 7.17 8.04
CA LEU A 53 -7.51 8.19 8.60
C LEU A 53 -6.88 9.59 8.64
N TYR A 54 -7.73 10.59 8.79
CA TYR A 54 -7.35 11.97 9.15
C TYR A 54 -7.84 12.29 10.56
N GLY A 55 -6.95 12.28 11.55
CA GLY A 55 -7.25 12.58 12.94
C GLY A 55 -6.58 11.59 13.91
N GLU A 56 -7.03 11.60 15.16
CA GLU A 56 -6.36 10.86 16.24
C GLU A 56 -6.85 9.42 16.41
N GLU A 57 -8.13 9.16 16.19
CA GLU A 57 -8.78 7.87 16.49
C GLU A 57 -9.61 7.37 15.30
N VAL A 58 -9.87 6.07 15.20
CA VAL A 58 -10.72 5.53 14.14
C VAL A 58 -12.19 5.90 14.36
N SER A 59 -12.80 6.53 13.36
CA SER A 59 -14.25 6.70 13.25
C SER A 59 -14.69 6.60 11.80
N ARG A 60 -15.99 6.43 11.56
CA ARG A 60 -16.52 6.41 10.19
C ARG A 60 -16.30 7.73 9.44
N ILE A 61 -16.24 8.85 10.15
CA ILE A 61 -16.13 10.19 9.55
C ILE A 61 -14.69 10.49 9.13
N ASN A 62 -13.69 9.97 9.85
CA ASN A 62 -12.30 10.26 9.58
C ASN A 62 -11.55 9.17 8.80
N GLN A 63 -12.16 8.01 8.59
CA GLN A 63 -11.59 6.97 7.74
C GLN A 63 -11.64 7.42 6.27
N LEU A 64 -10.47 7.58 5.66
CA LEU A 64 -10.34 8.02 4.27
C LEU A 64 -10.02 6.87 3.32
N ALA A 65 -9.32 5.84 3.80
CA ALA A 65 -8.85 4.74 2.97
C ALA A 65 -8.81 3.41 3.75
N GLN A 66 -8.79 2.32 2.99
CA GLN A 66 -8.32 1.00 3.43
C GLN A 66 -7.12 0.67 2.55
N VAL A 67 -6.07 0.11 3.13
CA VAL A 67 -4.84 -0.21 2.37
C VAL A 67 -4.50 -1.67 2.48
N ASP A 68 -3.87 -2.16 1.43
CA ASP A 68 -3.49 -3.56 1.36
C ASP A 68 -2.30 -3.89 2.26
N ILE A 69 -1.31 -2.99 2.39
CA ILE A 69 -0.03 -3.29 3.06
C ILE A 69 0.49 -2.10 3.87
N LEU A 70 0.98 -2.37 5.08
CA LEU A 70 1.67 -1.44 5.97
C LEU A 70 2.92 -2.08 6.55
N VAL A 71 4.07 -1.43 6.39
CA VAL A 71 5.33 -1.81 7.06
C VAL A 71 5.58 -0.86 8.22
N ALA A 72 5.51 -1.37 9.44
CA ALA A 72 5.71 -0.63 10.68
C ALA A 72 7.09 -0.89 11.29
N LYS A 73 7.72 0.19 11.76
CA LYS A 73 8.88 0.12 12.65
C LYS A 73 8.44 -0.23 14.09
N PRO A 74 9.36 -0.71 14.94
CA PRO A 74 9.06 -1.00 16.35
C PRO A 74 8.48 0.18 17.14
N ASN A 75 8.81 1.41 16.76
CA ASN A 75 8.37 2.65 17.41
C ASN A 75 7.04 3.20 16.86
N GLN A 76 6.27 2.38 16.12
CA GLN A 76 5.00 2.73 15.49
C GLN A 76 5.08 3.80 14.39
N GLU A 77 6.27 4.04 13.83
CA GLU A 77 6.39 4.81 12.58
C GLU A 77 6.15 3.91 11.39
N ILE A 78 5.51 4.49 10.38
CA ILE A 78 5.31 3.81 9.10
C ILE A 78 6.57 3.98 8.26
N LEU A 79 7.11 2.86 7.80
CA LEU A 79 8.18 2.85 6.81
C LEU A 79 7.60 2.99 5.40
N THR A 80 6.63 2.14 5.08
CA THR A 80 6.00 2.07 3.76
C THR A 80 4.52 1.70 3.88
N ILE A 81 3.68 2.33 3.06
CA ILE A 81 2.33 1.86 2.71
C ILE A 81 2.34 1.43 1.24
N ALA A 82 1.62 0.36 0.91
CA ALA A 82 1.33 0.00 -0.47
C ALA A 82 -0.17 -0.30 -0.67
N GLU A 83 -0.72 0.26 -1.74
CA GLU A 83 -2.00 -0.10 -2.34
C GLU A 83 -1.72 -0.90 -3.62
N VAL A 84 -2.38 -2.03 -3.81
CA VAL A 84 -2.15 -3.00 -4.88
C VAL A 84 -3.49 -3.41 -5.52
N GLU A 85 -3.80 -2.77 -6.64
CA GLU A 85 -5.01 -3.10 -7.39
C GLU A 85 -4.78 -4.25 -8.38
N GLU A 86 -5.27 -5.44 -8.04
CA GLU A 86 -5.19 -6.63 -8.90
C GLU A 86 -6.09 -6.56 -10.14
N ALA A 87 -7.19 -5.80 -10.09
CA ALA A 87 -8.03 -5.61 -11.26
C ALA A 87 -7.52 -4.45 -12.15
N PRO A 88 -7.99 -4.35 -13.40
CA PRO A 88 -7.61 -3.21 -14.22
C PRO A 88 -8.09 -1.88 -13.64
N SER A 89 -7.12 -1.03 -13.30
CA SER A 89 -7.33 0.29 -12.73
C SER A 89 -7.69 1.33 -13.78
N SER A 90 -8.70 2.15 -13.47
CA SER A 90 -8.98 3.36 -14.25
C SER A 90 -8.17 4.54 -13.71
N PRO A 91 -7.81 5.53 -14.54
CA PRO A 91 -7.13 6.74 -14.05
C PRO A 91 -7.88 7.47 -12.93
N LYS A 92 -9.22 7.43 -12.96
CA LYS A 92 -10.06 8.02 -11.91
C LYS A 92 -9.89 7.29 -10.56
N LYS A 93 -9.82 5.96 -10.59
CA LYS A 93 -9.62 5.13 -9.40
C LYS A 93 -8.23 5.41 -8.80
N ILE A 94 -7.18 5.33 -9.61
CA ILE A 94 -5.80 5.65 -9.22
C ILE A 94 -5.71 7.03 -8.55
N LEU A 95 -6.31 8.05 -9.17
CA LEU A 95 -6.31 9.41 -8.63
C LEU A 95 -7.03 9.48 -7.27
N GLY A 96 -8.20 8.84 -7.16
CA GLY A 96 -8.99 8.79 -5.93
C GLY A 96 -8.23 8.13 -4.78
N ASP A 97 -7.67 6.95 -5.03
CA ASP A 97 -6.96 6.17 -4.01
C ASP A 97 -5.69 6.90 -3.57
N THR A 98 -4.92 7.43 -4.53
CA THR A 98 -3.73 8.24 -4.23
C THR A 98 -4.09 9.47 -3.40
N PHE A 99 -5.15 10.19 -3.76
CA PHE A 99 -5.56 11.40 -3.04
C PHE A 99 -6.04 11.07 -1.62
N ALA A 100 -6.87 10.04 -1.47
CA ALA A 100 -7.33 9.59 -0.15
C ALA A 100 -6.14 9.26 0.76
N LEU A 101 -5.13 8.58 0.24
CA LEU A 101 -3.94 8.20 0.99
C LEU A 101 -3.02 9.37 1.31
N LEU A 102 -2.80 10.28 0.36
CA LEU A 102 -2.02 11.50 0.61
C LEU A 102 -2.62 12.39 1.70
N MET A 103 -3.92 12.28 1.94
CA MET A 103 -4.60 13.02 3.00
C MET A 103 -4.58 12.29 4.34
N CYS A 104 -4.31 10.98 4.40
CA CYS A 104 -4.18 10.31 5.70
C CYS A 104 -3.01 10.89 6.49
N ASN A 105 -3.21 11.18 7.79
CA ASN A 105 -2.14 11.56 8.72
C ASN A 105 -1.78 10.41 9.69
N ARG A 106 -2.61 9.37 9.74
CA ARG A 106 -2.42 8.21 10.61
C ARG A 106 -3.01 6.95 10.00
N PHE A 107 -2.48 5.81 10.39
CA PHE A 107 -3.02 4.49 10.06
C PHE A 107 -3.30 3.70 11.32
N SER A 108 -4.24 2.76 11.23
CA SER A 108 -4.51 1.85 12.32
C SER A 108 -4.78 0.43 11.84
N VAL A 109 -4.48 -0.52 12.72
CA VAL A 109 -4.90 -1.92 12.60
C VAL A 109 -5.63 -2.31 13.88
N GLN A 110 -6.58 -3.23 13.77
CA GLN A 110 -7.29 -3.75 14.94
C GLN A 110 -6.77 -5.15 15.29
N LEU A 111 -6.15 -5.29 16.46
CA LEU A 111 -5.66 -6.56 16.99
C LEU A 111 -6.36 -6.85 18.32
N LEU A 112 -6.96 -8.03 18.44
CA LEU A 112 -7.63 -8.48 19.67
C LEU A 112 -8.63 -7.44 20.22
N GLY A 113 -9.37 -6.79 19.31
CA GLY A 113 -10.35 -5.76 19.63
C GLY A 113 -9.78 -4.37 19.94
N LYS A 114 -8.45 -4.19 19.99
CA LYS A 114 -7.78 -2.91 20.26
C LYS A 114 -7.18 -2.32 19.00
N HIS A 115 -7.26 -1.00 18.86
CA HIS A 115 -6.59 -0.27 17.79
C HIS A 115 -5.13 -0.02 18.17
N LEU A 116 -4.22 -0.42 17.28
CA LEU A 116 -2.86 0.10 17.24
C LEU A 116 -2.79 1.19 16.18
N TYR A 117 -2.06 2.27 16.48
CA TYR A 117 -1.95 3.44 15.63
C TYR A 117 -0.51 3.63 15.17
N PHE A 118 -0.35 4.05 13.92
CA PHE A 118 0.94 4.27 13.29
C PHE A 118 0.99 5.66 12.67
N ARG A 119 2.13 6.33 12.85
CA ARG A 119 2.36 7.70 12.37
C ARG A 119 3.15 7.72 11.07
N ILE A 120 2.76 8.63 10.18
CA ILE A 120 3.57 8.99 9.02
C ILE A 120 4.76 9.85 9.49
N THR A 121 5.91 9.66 8.86
CA THR A 121 7.09 10.52 9.00
C THR A 121 7.48 11.09 7.62
N PRO A 122 8.35 12.11 7.56
CA PRO A 122 8.83 12.66 6.30
C PRO A 122 9.52 11.64 5.37
N GLU A 123 9.98 10.52 5.92
CA GLU A 123 10.65 9.43 5.20
C GLU A 123 9.68 8.30 4.80
N THR A 124 8.44 8.31 5.30
CA THR A 124 7.44 7.30 4.92
C THR A 124 7.24 7.31 3.41
N ARG A 125 7.26 6.12 2.82
CA ARG A 125 7.03 5.90 1.39
C ARG A 125 5.61 5.42 1.14
N LEU A 126 5.04 5.84 0.01
CA LEU A 126 3.75 5.36 -0.46
C LEU A 126 3.94 4.72 -1.83
N ILE A 127 3.42 3.52 -2.02
CA ILE A 127 3.35 2.87 -3.32
C ILE A 127 1.89 2.73 -3.73
N ILE A 128 1.57 3.21 -4.93
CA ILE A 128 0.31 2.91 -5.59
C ILE A 128 0.63 2.00 -6.76
N ALA A 129 0.19 0.76 -6.66
CA ALA A 129 0.46 -0.28 -7.63
C ALA A 129 -0.83 -0.84 -8.22
N GLY A 130 -0.77 -1.31 -9.46
CA GLY A 130 -1.89 -2.02 -10.04
C GLY A 130 -1.70 -2.40 -11.49
N THR A 131 -2.77 -2.88 -12.11
CA THR A 131 -2.76 -3.19 -13.55
C THR A 131 -3.45 -2.10 -14.35
N ILE A 132 -2.96 -1.77 -15.54
CA ILE A 132 -3.65 -0.87 -16.48
C ILE A 132 -3.91 -1.61 -17.78
N VAL A 133 -5.13 -1.49 -18.30
CA VAL A 133 -5.42 -1.97 -19.64
C VAL A 133 -4.61 -1.16 -20.64
N LYS A 134 -3.70 -1.81 -21.38
CA LYS A 134 -2.94 -1.24 -22.51
C LYS A 134 -3.86 -0.97 -23.73
N ARG A 135 -4.92 -0.17 -23.55
CA ARG A 135 -5.79 0.28 -24.64
C ARG A 135 -5.78 1.81 -24.71
N GLY A 136 -5.32 2.33 -25.85
CA GLY A 136 -5.26 3.77 -26.14
C GLY A 136 -4.20 4.52 -25.33
N SER A 137 -4.36 5.83 -25.19
CA SER A 137 -3.41 6.76 -24.55
C SER A 137 -3.40 6.74 -23.02
N LYS A 138 -4.05 5.76 -22.37
CA LYS A 138 -4.25 5.73 -20.90
C LYS A 138 -2.95 5.63 -20.10
N PRO A 139 -1.98 4.76 -20.44
CA PRO A 139 -0.71 4.71 -19.72
C PRO A 139 0.08 6.01 -19.85
N GLU A 140 0.16 6.57 -21.06
CA GLU A 140 0.86 7.84 -21.27
C GLU A 140 0.23 9.00 -20.51
N GLN A 141 -1.10 9.05 -20.41
CA GLN A 141 -1.80 10.08 -19.64
C GLN A 141 -1.48 9.96 -18.14
N LEU A 142 -1.37 8.74 -17.61
CA LEU A 142 -0.98 8.52 -16.22
C LEU A 142 0.43 9.05 -15.96
N GLU A 143 1.39 8.63 -16.78
CA GLU A 143 2.81 8.96 -16.62
C GLU A 143 3.12 10.44 -16.88
N LYS A 144 2.54 11.03 -17.93
CA LYS A 144 2.88 12.39 -18.36
C LYS A 144 2.05 13.47 -17.68
N VAL A 145 0.87 13.12 -17.16
CA VAL A 145 -0.08 14.12 -16.61
C VAL A 145 -0.41 13.87 -15.15
N ILE A 146 -0.83 12.66 -14.79
CA ILE A 146 -1.37 12.40 -13.46
C ILE A 146 -0.25 12.30 -12.43
N PHE A 147 0.76 11.46 -12.64
CA PHE A 147 1.83 11.27 -11.66
C PHE A 147 2.63 12.56 -11.35
N PRO A 148 3.02 13.39 -12.35
CA PRO A 148 3.70 14.65 -12.06
C PRO A 148 2.83 15.59 -11.22
N ARG A 149 1.52 15.66 -11.50
CA ARG A 149 0.58 16.49 -10.74
C ARG A 149 0.44 16.00 -9.30
N MET A 150 0.33 14.70 -9.09
CA MET A 150 0.26 14.13 -7.74
C MET A 150 1.53 14.42 -6.94
N LYS A 151 2.72 14.31 -7.56
CA LYS A 151 3.99 14.64 -6.90
C LYS A 151 4.16 16.12 -6.59
N SER A 152 3.46 17.00 -7.30
CA SER A 152 3.43 18.45 -7.05
C SER A 152 2.32 18.90 -6.10
N PHE A 153 1.47 17.99 -5.64
CA PHE A 153 0.33 18.34 -4.81
C PHE A 153 0.81 18.88 -3.45
N THR A 154 0.12 19.89 -2.91
CA THR A 154 0.41 20.42 -1.58
C THR A 154 -0.50 19.74 -0.58
N VAL A 155 0.09 19.12 0.44
CA VAL A 155 -0.60 18.39 1.50
C VAL A 155 -0.28 19.00 2.86
N PRO A 156 -1.08 18.71 3.90
CA PRO A 156 -0.73 19.05 5.28
C PRO A 156 0.63 18.45 5.70
N ASN A 157 1.33 19.12 6.62
CA ASN A 157 2.69 18.71 7.01
C ASN A 157 2.75 17.40 7.79
N ASP A 158 1.62 16.92 8.31
CA ASP A 158 1.48 15.67 9.06
C ASP A 158 1.02 14.48 8.21
N THR A 159 0.97 14.63 6.87
CA THR A 159 0.63 13.54 5.94
C THR A 159 1.83 13.13 5.08
N PHE A 160 1.61 12.24 4.09
CA PHE A 160 2.68 11.78 3.21
C PHE A 160 3.29 12.92 2.39
N ASN A 161 4.61 12.96 2.32
CA ASN A 161 5.29 13.77 1.32
C ASN A 161 4.99 13.23 -0.10
N PRO A 162 4.33 13.99 -0.99
CA PRO A 162 3.97 13.49 -2.32
C PRO A 162 5.18 13.14 -3.20
N LYS A 163 6.37 13.64 -2.85
CA LYS A 163 7.63 13.26 -3.52
C LYS A 163 8.06 11.82 -3.22
N ASN A 164 7.59 11.24 -2.11
CA ASN A 164 7.87 9.85 -1.71
C ASN A 164 6.86 8.85 -2.27
N VAL A 165 6.01 9.27 -3.21
CA VAL A 165 5.05 8.38 -3.87
C VAL A 165 5.67 7.73 -5.10
N SER A 166 5.61 6.40 -5.13
CA SER A 166 5.95 5.57 -6.28
C SER A 166 4.68 5.03 -6.93
N PHE A 167 4.64 5.06 -8.26
CA PHE A 167 3.54 4.53 -9.06
C PHE A 167 4.05 3.33 -9.84
N ILE A 168 3.47 2.15 -9.61
CA ILE A 168 3.90 0.90 -10.25
C ILE A 168 2.72 0.31 -11.02
N PHE A 169 2.74 0.48 -12.33
CA PHE A 169 1.64 0.00 -13.15
C PHE A 169 2.11 -0.81 -14.34
N LYS A 170 1.64 -2.06 -14.43
CA LYS A 170 2.01 -3.01 -15.48
C LYS A 170 0.80 -3.55 -16.22
N GLY A 171 1.05 -4.37 -17.25
CA GLY A 171 -0.02 -4.94 -18.07
C GLY A 171 -0.75 -6.09 -17.38
N THR A 172 -0.11 -6.74 -16.41
CA THR A 172 -0.64 -7.88 -15.67
C THR A 172 -0.31 -7.78 -14.18
N VAL A 173 -1.09 -8.48 -13.35
CA VAL A 173 -0.85 -8.49 -11.89
C VAL A 173 0.50 -9.12 -11.57
N GLY A 174 0.90 -10.16 -12.31
CA GLY A 174 2.19 -10.81 -12.12
C GLY A 174 3.36 -9.85 -12.30
N GLU A 175 3.37 -9.10 -13.41
CA GLU A 175 4.39 -8.07 -13.64
C GLU A 175 4.36 -6.97 -12.56
N THR A 176 3.18 -6.55 -12.10
CA THR A 176 3.05 -5.55 -11.03
C THR A 176 3.65 -6.04 -9.71
N ILE A 177 3.39 -7.30 -9.34
CA ILE A 177 3.95 -7.90 -8.10
C ILE A 177 5.46 -8.06 -8.22
N THR A 178 5.99 -8.53 -9.35
CA THR A 178 7.45 -8.63 -9.56
C THR A 178 8.14 -7.28 -9.42
N GLU A 179 7.59 -6.21 -10.02
CA GLU A 179 8.16 -4.87 -9.89
C GLU A 179 8.06 -4.33 -8.45
N LEU A 180 6.98 -4.66 -7.72
CA LEU A 180 6.87 -4.37 -6.30
C LEU A 180 8.00 -5.05 -5.52
N GLU A 181 8.20 -6.36 -5.70
CA GLU A 181 9.29 -7.11 -5.05
C GLU A 181 10.66 -6.47 -5.32
N GLU A 182 10.97 -6.18 -6.58
CA GLU A 182 12.22 -5.51 -6.99
C GLU A 182 12.39 -4.12 -6.36
N THR A 183 11.29 -3.35 -6.25
CA THR A 183 11.29 -2.04 -5.59
C THR A 183 11.61 -2.18 -4.11
N PHE A 184 10.96 -3.11 -3.40
CA PHE A 184 11.23 -3.37 -1.99
C PHE A 184 12.66 -3.88 -1.78
N ILE A 185 13.16 -4.78 -2.62
CA ILE A 185 14.55 -5.26 -2.59
C ILE A 185 15.52 -4.08 -2.72
N THR A 186 15.32 -3.22 -3.71
CA THR A 186 16.17 -2.03 -3.94
C THR A 186 16.15 -1.04 -2.77
N TRP A 187 15.05 -0.99 -2.04
CA TRP A 187 14.86 -0.08 -0.92
C TRP A 187 15.44 -0.58 0.40
N PHE A 188 15.54 -1.90 0.57
CA PHE A 188 15.93 -2.54 1.82
C PHE A 188 17.28 -3.25 1.76
N HIS A 189 17.91 -3.39 0.59
CA HIS A 189 19.35 -3.64 0.47
C HIS A 189 20.18 -2.36 0.67
#